data_AF-A0A2E8GA89-F1
#
_entry.id   AF-A0A2E8GA89-F1
#
_cell.length_a   1.000
_cell.length_b   1.000
_cell.length_c   1.000
_cell.angle_alpha   90.00
_cell.angle_beta   90.00
_cell.angle_gamma   90.00
#
_symmetry.space_group_name_H-M   'P 1'
#
loop_
_entity.id
_entity.type
_entity.pdbx_description
1 polymer ?
#
loop_
_entity_poly.entity_id
_entity_poly.type
_entity_poly.pdbx_seq_one_letter_code
_entity_poly.pdbx_strand_id
1 'polypeptide(L)'
;MFNNILAHGHEIRHGKMGARDEIDSVFIHVKCDGLGDVAHDVDVNGGVSMSGWTIWDTTIHGLFENYQFRCAEVDSLRKVKGLSPRSDTIDFLDFDQKCTKLAGLTRSHLDIDAIRSLFRK
;
A
#
# COMPACT_ATOMS: atom_id res chain seq x y z
N MET A 1 11.06 -5.71 0.44
CA MET A 1 10.76 -5.67 1.88
C MET A 1 11.18 -4.36 2.48
N PHE A 2 10.26 -3.79 3.26
CA PHE A 2 10.35 -2.51 3.94
C PHE A 2 11.20 -2.67 5.19
N ASN A 3 12.44 -2.22 5.19
CA ASN A 3 13.21 -2.14 6.44
C ASN A 3 13.01 -0.75 7.04
N ASN A 4 12.41 -0.70 8.23
CA ASN A 4 12.27 0.50 9.07
C ASN A 4 11.54 1.67 8.40
N ILE A 5 10.41 1.42 7.74
CA ILE A 5 9.56 2.50 7.20
C ILE A 5 8.45 2.80 8.19
N LEU A 6 8.47 4.02 8.72
CA LEU A 6 7.35 4.57 9.46
C LEU A 6 6.34 5.13 8.47
N ALA A 7 5.08 4.73 8.63
CA ALA A 7 3.96 5.23 7.84
C ALA A 7 2.80 5.54 8.78
N HIS A 8 2.09 6.63 8.50
CA HIS A 8 0.93 7.06 9.24
C HIS A 8 -0.35 6.77 8.46
N GLY A 9 -1.42 6.46 9.17
CA GLY A 9 -2.73 6.27 8.59
C GLY A 9 -3.78 6.14 9.67
N HIS A 10 -5.01 5.83 9.27
CA HIS A 10 -6.13 5.67 10.18
C HIS A 10 -6.85 4.37 9.93
N GLU A 11 -7.26 3.71 11.01
CA GLU A 11 -8.10 2.52 10.95
C GLU A 11 -9.57 2.93 11.08
N ILE A 12 -10.40 2.51 10.12
CA ILE A 12 -11.86 2.62 10.23
C ILE A 12 -12.44 1.23 9.93
N ARG A 13 -12.79 0.50 10.98
CA ARG A 13 -13.23 -0.89 10.84
C ARG A 13 -14.29 -1.25 11.89
N HIS A 14 -15.36 -1.88 11.42
CA HIS A 14 -16.40 -2.48 12.27
C HIS A 14 -16.40 -4.02 12.22
N GLY A 15 -15.71 -4.63 11.24
CA GLY A 15 -15.60 -6.09 11.09
C GLY A 15 -14.36 -6.65 11.80
N LYS A 16 -14.39 -7.93 12.19
CA LYS A 16 -13.21 -8.64 12.70
C LYS A 16 -12.64 -9.55 11.60
N MET A 17 -11.32 -9.55 11.42
CA MET A 17 -10.65 -10.54 10.57
C MET A 17 -10.28 -11.75 11.43
N GLY A 18 -10.55 -12.94 10.90
CA GLY A 18 -9.96 -14.19 11.38
C GLY A 18 -9.22 -14.83 10.22
N ALA A 19 -7.95 -15.18 10.42
CA ALA A 19 -7.18 -15.95 9.45
C ALA A 19 -7.60 -17.43 9.55
N ARG A 20 -7.81 -18.09 8.40
CA ARG A 20 -8.06 -19.55 8.33
C ARG A 20 -6.78 -20.36 8.07
N ASP A 21 -5.74 -19.71 7.56
CA ASP A 21 -4.45 -20.31 7.22
C ASP A 21 -3.31 -19.59 7.99
N GLU A 22 -2.10 -20.16 7.94
CA GLU A 22 -0.86 -19.53 8.46
C GLU A 22 -0.55 -18.24 7.66
N ILE A 23 -1.11 -17.13 8.15
CA ILE A 23 -0.84 -15.80 7.63
C ILE A 23 0.22 -15.16 8.53
N ASP A 24 1.36 -14.82 7.96
CA ASP A 24 2.33 -13.95 8.63
C ASP A 24 1.78 -12.53 8.70
N SER A 25 1.96 -11.90 9.84
CA SER A 25 1.55 -10.52 10.03
C SER A 25 2.58 -9.55 9.47
N VAL A 26 2.12 -8.48 8.83
CA VAL A 26 2.95 -7.62 7.98
C VAL A 26 3.22 -6.27 8.61
N PHE A 27 2.25 -5.75 9.36
CA PHE A 27 2.32 -4.43 9.96
C PHE A 27 2.29 -4.52 11.48
N ILE A 28 3.30 -3.92 12.11
CA ILE A 28 3.27 -3.58 13.52
C ILE A 28 2.66 -2.19 13.62
N HIS A 29 1.48 -2.10 14.19
CA HIS A 29 0.80 -0.85 14.46
C HIS A 29 1.22 -0.31 15.80
N VAL A 30 1.61 0.96 15.82
CA VAL A 30 1.79 1.72 17.04
C VAL A 30 0.62 2.70 17.10
N LYS A 31 -0.34 2.49 18.01
CA LYS A 31 -1.47 3.40 18.19
C LYS A 31 -1.02 4.61 19.01
N CYS A 32 -1.15 5.79 18.43
CA CYS A 32 -1.03 7.07 19.12
C CYS A 32 -2.43 7.70 19.18
N ASP A 33 -2.86 8.17 20.35
CA ASP A 33 -4.22 8.67 20.63
C ASP A 33 -4.47 10.11 20.13
N GLY A 34 -3.65 10.59 19.21
CA GLY A 34 -3.76 11.93 18.62
C GLY A 34 -3.42 13.08 19.58
N LEU A 35 -3.04 12.80 20.83
CA LEU A 35 -2.67 13.78 21.86
C LEU A 35 -1.16 13.83 22.15
N GLY A 36 -0.36 12.97 21.51
CA GLY A 36 1.11 13.01 21.56
C GLY A 36 1.77 11.82 20.86
N ASP A 37 3.10 11.88 20.72
CA ASP A 37 3.96 10.84 20.12
C ASP A 37 4.16 9.60 21.03
N VAL A 38 3.25 9.35 21.98
CA VAL A 38 3.39 8.25 22.94
C VAL A 38 2.60 7.06 22.45
N ALA A 39 3.32 5.96 22.19
CA ALA A 39 2.75 4.66 21.86
C ALA A 39 1.91 4.15 23.04
N HIS A 40 0.60 4.04 22.87
CA HIS A 40 -0.31 3.56 23.92
C HIS A 40 -0.68 2.09 23.76
N ASP A 41 -0.58 1.55 22.55
CA ASP A 41 -0.92 0.15 22.24
C ASP A 41 -0.15 -0.31 20.99
N VAL A 42 0.26 -1.58 20.97
CA VAL A 42 0.92 -2.21 19.82
C VAL A 42 0.02 -3.33 19.32
N ASP A 43 -0.46 -3.17 18.10
CA ASP A 43 -1.36 -4.12 17.45
C ASP A 43 -0.69 -4.69 16.20
N VAL A 44 -1.14 -5.85 15.78
CA VAL A 44 -0.61 -6.53 14.61
C VAL A 44 -1.73 -6.64 13.58
N ASN A 45 -1.48 -6.16 12.37
CA ASN A 45 -2.54 -5.96 11.39
C ASN A 45 -2.13 -6.40 10.00
N GLY A 46 -3.15 -6.84 9.27
CA GLY A 46 -3.01 -7.30 7.91
C GLY A 46 -2.43 -8.70 7.83
N GLY A 47 -2.40 -9.20 6.61
CA GLY A 47 -1.85 -10.49 6.26
C GLY A 47 -1.04 -10.39 4.98
N VAL A 48 -0.06 -11.27 4.83
CA VAL A 48 0.68 -11.47 3.58
C VAL A 48 0.52 -12.91 3.11
N SER A 49 0.45 -13.10 1.80
CA SER A 49 0.51 -14.44 1.25
C SER A 49 1.94 -15.00 1.33
N MET A 50 2.05 -16.26 1.74
CA MET A 50 3.32 -16.99 1.73
C MET A 50 3.90 -17.16 0.32
N SER A 51 3.03 -17.11 -0.71
CA SER A 51 3.43 -17.20 -2.11
C SER A 51 3.92 -15.83 -2.63
N GLY A 52 5.12 -15.45 -2.21
CA GLY A 52 5.90 -14.41 -2.88
C GLY A 52 5.76 -12.98 -2.35
N TRP A 53 5.16 -12.74 -1.19
CA TRP A 53 5.14 -11.43 -0.50
C TRP A 53 4.62 -10.24 -1.32
N THR A 54 4.01 -10.49 -2.49
CA THR A 54 3.44 -9.46 -3.38
C THR A 54 1.97 -9.20 -3.12
N ILE A 55 1.33 -10.02 -2.28
CA ILE A 55 -0.08 -9.87 -1.91
C ILE A 55 -0.11 -9.66 -0.41
N TRP A 56 -0.54 -8.48 0.00
CA TRP A 56 -0.76 -8.12 1.39
C TRP A 56 -2.08 -7.35 1.53
N ASP A 57 -2.65 -7.38 2.73
CA ASP A 57 -3.79 -6.56 3.12
C ASP A 57 -3.49 -5.79 4.43
N THR A 58 -4.32 -4.79 4.70
CA THR A 58 -4.29 -4.00 5.94
C THR A 58 -5.60 -3.25 6.10
N THR A 59 -5.90 -2.85 7.33
CA THR A 59 -7.06 -2.02 7.68
C THR A 59 -6.72 -0.53 7.66
N ILE A 60 -5.44 -0.19 7.51
CA ILE A 60 -4.98 1.19 7.54
C ILE A 60 -5.28 1.87 6.22
N HIS A 61 -6.11 2.90 6.32
CA HIS A 61 -6.34 3.86 5.26
C HIS A 61 -5.24 4.94 5.30
N GLY A 62 -4.93 5.53 4.15
CA GLY A 62 -3.93 6.60 4.03
C GLY A 62 -2.47 6.12 3.93
N LEU A 63 -2.17 4.81 3.98
CA LEU A 63 -0.79 4.32 3.86
C LEU A 63 -0.09 4.82 2.60
N PHE A 64 -0.79 4.83 1.47
CA PHE A 64 -0.25 5.31 0.20
C PHE A 64 -0.09 6.83 0.15
N GLU A 65 -0.43 7.61 1.18
CA GLU A 65 -0.08 9.03 1.28
C GLU A 65 1.36 9.22 1.78
N ASN A 66 1.91 8.22 2.47
CA ASN A 66 3.29 8.19 2.92
C ASN A 66 4.24 7.97 1.75
N TYR A 67 5.06 8.97 1.43
CA TYR A 67 5.99 8.92 0.30
C TYR A 67 6.99 7.76 0.41
N GLN A 68 7.60 7.57 1.58
CA GLN A 68 8.59 6.52 1.80
C GLN A 68 7.97 5.13 1.63
N PHE A 69 6.76 4.93 2.15
CA PHE A 69 6.01 3.69 1.97
C PHE A 69 5.73 3.40 0.49
N ARG A 70 5.17 4.37 -0.24
CA ARG A 70 4.94 4.24 -1.69
C ARG A 70 6.19 3.86 -2.46
N CYS A 71 7.30 4.57 -2.22
CA CYS A 71 8.55 4.33 -2.94
C CYS A 71 9.10 2.93 -2.67
N ALA A 72 9.12 2.52 -1.42
CA ALA A 72 9.60 1.21 -1.05
C ALA A 72 8.73 0.07 -1.60
N GLU A 73 7.42 0.28 -1.71
CA GLU A 73 6.53 -0.72 -2.32
C GLU A 73 6.79 -0.85 -3.82
N VAL A 74 6.93 0.29 -4.52
CA VAL A 74 7.31 0.30 -5.93
C VAL A 74 8.68 -0.36 -6.14
N ASP A 75 9.66 -0.09 -5.27
CA ASP A 75 10.98 -0.72 -5.35
C ASP A 75 10.94 -2.22 -5.05
N SER A 76 10.02 -2.67 -4.17
CA SER A 76 9.74 -4.08 -3.95
C SER A 76 9.28 -4.76 -5.25
N LEU A 77 8.31 -4.15 -5.94
CA LEU A 77 7.82 -4.65 -7.23
C LEU A 77 8.89 -4.59 -8.34
N ARG A 78 9.76 -3.57 -8.33
CA ARG A 78 10.89 -3.47 -9.27
C ARG A 78 11.87 -4.62 -9.08
N LYS A 79 12.21 -4.96 -7.84
CA LYS A 79 13.07 -6.11 -7.52
C LYS A 79 12.49 -7.42 -8.04
N VAL A 80 11.19 -7.66 -7.84
CA VAL A 80 10.50 -8.85 -8.38
C VAL A 80 10.61 -8.91 -9.92
N LYS A 81 10.60 -7.75 -10.59
CA LYS A 81 10.77 -7.63 -12.05
C LYS A 81 12.23 -7.62 -12.51
N GLY A 82 13.21 -7.80 -11.63
CA GLY A 82 14.64 -7.73 -11.97
C GLY A 82 15.14 -6.32 -12.31
N LEU A 83 14.41 -5.27 -11.91
CA LEU A 83 14.77 -3.87 -12.15
C LEU A 83 15.50 -3.28 -10.94
N SER A 84 16.45 -2.38 -11.19
CA SER A 84 17.14 -1.63 -10.14
C SER A 84 16.16 -0.75 -9.35
N PRO A 85 16.34 -0.55 -8.03
CA PRO A 85 15.58 0.43 -7.26
C PRO A 85 15.66 1.83 -7.88
N ARG A 86 14.68 2.69 -7.60
CA ARG A 86 14.72 4.08 -8.06
C ARG A 86 15.86 4.84 -7.36
N SER A 87 16.59 5.67 -8.09
CA SER A 87 17.66 6.52 -7.53
C SER A 87 17.15 7.82 -6.89
N ASP A 88 15.87 8.15 -7.06
CA ASP A 88 15.44 9.54 -6.97
C ASP A 88 14.90 9.96 -5.61
N THR A 89 15.40 11.12 -5.20
CA THR A 89 14.96 12.00 -4.11
C THR A 89 13.48 12.37 -4.15
N ILE A 90 12.99 12.82 -2.99
CA ILE A 90 11.63 13.26 -2.68
C ILE A 90 11.08 14.14 -3.80
N ASP A 91 10.30 13.54 -4.69
CA ASP A 91 9.57 14.26 -5.72
C ASP A 91 8.23 14.67 -5.13
N PHE A 92 8.20 15.89 -4.57
CA PHE A 92 6.99 16.66 -4.21
C PHE A 92 6.21 17.04 -5.50
N LEU A 93 6.00 16.05 -6.36
CA LEU A 93 5.27 16.19 -7.60
C LEU A 93 3.78 16.18 -7.29
N ASP A 94 3.08 17.14 -7.88
CA ASP A 94 1.63 17.35 -7.85
C ASP A 94 0.85 16.02 -7.99
N PHE A 95 -0.04 15.75 -7.05
CA PHE A 95 -0.86 14.55 -7.02
C PHE A 95 -1.72 14.42 -8.28
N ASP A 96 -2.25 15.52 -8.80
CA ASP A 96 -3.08 15.53 -10.00
C ASP A 96 -2.27 15.13 -11.24
N GLN A 97 -1.02 15.56 -11.32
CA GLN A 97 -0.11 15.16 -12.39
C GLN A 97 0.19 13.65 -12.34
N LYS A 98 0.37 13.08 -11.14
CA LYS A 98 0.56 11.64 -10.95
C LYS A 98 -0.69 10.85 -11.32
N CYS A 99 -1.87 11.31 -10.92
CA CYS A 99 -3.14 10.70 -11.29
C CYS A 99 -3.36 10.72 -12.81
N THR A 100 -3.03 11.84 -13.46
CA THR A 100 -3.10 11.97 -14.92
C THR A 100 -2.16 10.97 -15.61
N LYS A 101 -0.91 10.87 -15.14
CA LYS A 101 0.07 9.91 -15.66
C LYS A 101 -0.38 8.47 -15.47
N LEU A 102 -0.88 8.12 -14.28
CA LEU A 102 -1.40 6.79 -14.00
C LEU A 102 -2.59 6.46 -14.90
N ALA A 103 -3.55 7.36 -15.04
CA ALA A 103 -4.71 7.17 -15.91
C ALA A 103 -4.30 6.97 -17.38
N GLY A 104 -3.27 7.70 -17.85
CA GLY A 104 -2.70 7.50 -19.18
C GLY A 104 -2.09 6.11 -19.36
N LEU A 105 -1.25 5.67 -18.42
CA LEU A 105 -0.63 4.34 -18.44
C LEU A 105 -1.66 3.21 -18.35
N THR A 106 -2.67 3.36 -17.51
CA THR A 106 -3.76 2.38 -17.39
C THR A 106 -4.51 2.25 -18.71
N ARG A 107 -4.86 3.38 -19.36
CA ARG A 107 -5.52 3.37 -20.68
C ARG A 107 -4.68 2.74 -21.78
N SER A 108 -3.34 2.82 -21.70
CA SER A 108 -2.48 2.23 -22.72
C SER A 108 -2.26 0.73 -22.56
N HIS A 109 -2.58 0.16 -21.39
CA HIS A 109 -2.36 -1.26 -21.10
C HIS A 109 -3.65 -2.05 -20.85
N LEU A 110 -4.80 -1.37 -20.68
CA LEU A 110 -6.10 -1.98 -20.48
C LEU A 110 -7.07 -1.55 -21.57
N ASP A 111 -7.89 -2.50 -22.03
CA ASP A 111 -9.05 -2.20 -22.86
C ASP A 111 -10.17 -1.63 -21.98
N ILE A 112 -10.19 -0.30 -21.88
CA ILE A 112 -11.16 0.41 -21.05
C ILE A 112 -12.58 0.25 -21.60
N ASP A 113 -12.76 0.09 -22.91
CA ASP A 113 -14.09 -0.06 -23.49
C ASP A 113 -14.66 -1.45 -23.22
N ALA A 114 -13.82 -2.49 -23.28
CA ALA A 114 -14.18 -3.82 -22.80
C ALA A 114 -14.55 -3.82 -21.30
N ILE A 115 -13.74 -3.17 -20.45
CA ILE A 115 -14.05 -3.05 -19.01
C ILE A 115 -15.38 -2.31 -18.81
N ARG A 116 -15.60 -1.19 -19.49
CA ARG A 116 -16.86 -0.42 -19.41
C ARG A 116 -18.07 -1.24 -19.86
N SER A 117 -17.90 -2.12 -20.83
CA SER A 117 -18.98 -3.00 -21.29
C SER A 117 -19.48 -3.96 -20.21
N LEU A 118 -18.60 -4.38 -19.27
CA LEU A 118 -19.00 -5.22 -18.13
C LEU A 118 -19.96 -4.52 -17.16
N PHE A 119 -19.95 -3.18 -17.14
CA PHE A 119 -20.79 -2.37 -16.25
C PHE A 119 -22.00 -1.76 -16.94
N ARG A 120 -22.09 -1.86 -18.28
CA ARG A 120 -23.26 -1.47 -19.05
C ARG A 120 -24.19 -2.67 -19.17
N LYS A 121 -25.35 -2.59 -18.51
CA LYS A 121 -26.47 -3.50 -18.75
C LYS A 121 -27.00 -3.34 -20.17
#